data_AF-A0A540KG81-F1
#
_entry.id   AF-A0A540KG81-F1
#
_cell.length_a   1.000
_cell.length_b   1.000
_cell.length_c   1.000
_cell.angle_alpha   90.00
_cell.angle_beta   90.00
_cell.angle_gamma   90.00
#
_symmetry.space_group_name_H-M   'P 1'
#
loop_
_entity.id
_entity.type
_entity.pdbx_description
1 polymer ?
#
loop_
_entity_poly.entity_id
_entity_poly.type
_entity_poly.pdbx_seq_one_letter_code
_entity_poly.pdbx_strand_id
1 'polypeptide(L)'
;MDPKKKEEIISDLIKFRKGKEYYDKIGKPWKRGYLLYGPPGTGKSTMVAAMSNFMDYDVYDLELTTVKDNTELRKLLIDTPTKEEGEG
;
A
#
# COMPACT_ATOMS: atom_id res chain seq x y z
N MET A 1 18.24 -3.45 2.33
CA MET A 1 17.39 -4.23 1.41
C MET A 1 18.20 -4.53 0.15
N ASP A 2 18.12 -5.73 -0.40
CA ASP A 2 18.80 -6.09 -1.64
C ASP A 2 18.35 -5.14 -2.78
N PRO A 3 19.29 -4.54 -3.55
CA PRO A 3 18.95 -3.67 -4.68
C PRO A 3 17.97 -4.29 -5.68
N LYS A 4 18.10 -5.59 -5.96
CA LYS A 4 17.20 -6.29 -6.89
C LYS A 4 15.77 -6.32 -6.38
N LYS A 5 15.58 -6.57 -5.08
CA LYS A 5 14.24 -6.54 -4.46
C LYS A 5 13.62 -5.14 -4.51
N LYS A 6 14.43 -4.09 -4.44
CA LYS A 6 13.95 -2.71 -4.57
C LYS A 6 13.40 -2.45 -5.98
N GLU A 7 14.12 -2.89 -7.01
CA GLU A 7 13.71 -2.76 -8.41
C GLU A 7 12.42 -3.55 -8.69
N GLU A 8 12.30 -4.77 -8.15
CA GLU A 8 11.09 -5.59 -8.26
C GLU A 8 9.86 -4.87 -7.68
N ILE A 9 10.00 -4.27 -6.49
CA ILE A 9 8.90 -3.51 -5.86
C ILE A 9 8.53 -2.28 -6.70
N ILE A 10 9.51 -1.52 -7.19
CA ILE A 10 9.23 -0.34 -8.02
C ILE A 10 8.53 -0.73 -9.32
N SER A 11 8.99 -1.79 -9.99
CA SER A 11 8.37 -2.30 -11.21
C SER A 11 6.92 -2.70 -10.96
N ASP A 12 6.66 -3.37 -9.84
CA ASP A 12 5.32 -3.80 -9.45
C ASP A 12 4.40 -2.61 -9.14
N LEU A 13 4.89 -1.59 -8.43
CA LEU A 13 4.13 -0.35 -8.16
C LEU A 13 3.71 0.36 -9.44
N ILE A 14 4.63 0.50 -10.40
CA ILE A 14 4.35 1.11 -11.71
C ILE A 14 3.27 0.30 -12.46
N LYS A 15 3.38 -1.03 -12.45
CA LYS A 15 2.39 -1.91 -13.08
C LYS A 15 1.02 -1.81 -12.40
N PHE A 16 0.99 -1.76 -11.07
CA PHE A 16 -0.24 -1.62 -10.30
C PHE A 16 -0.95 -0.31 -10.62
N ARG A 17 -0.22 0.83 -10.63
CA ARG A 17 -0.75 2.15 -10.96
C ARG A 17 -1.38 2.20 -12.35
N LYS A 18 -0.72 1.60 -13.35
CA LYS A 18 -1.24 1.53 -14.74
C LYS A 18 -2.30 0.46 -14.95
N GLY A 19 -2.55 -0.37 -13.94
CA GLY A 19 -3.36 -1.58 -14.06
C GLY A 19 -4.86 -1.38 -13.90
N LYS A 20 -5.35 -0.19 -13.50
CA LYS A 20 -6.75 0.04 -13.12
C LYS A 20 -7.76 -0.55 -14.13
N GLU A 21 -7.64 -0.20 -15.40
CA GLU A 21 -8.51 -0.72 -16.47
C GLU A 21 -8.44 -2.25 -16.63
N TYR A 22 -7.28 -2.85 -16.39
CA TYR A 22 -7.13 -4.30 -16.46
C TYR A 22 -7.89 -4.98 -15.32
N TYR A 23 -7.81 -4.45 -14.11
CA TYR A 23 -8.56 -4.96 -12.94
C TYR A 23 -10.07 -4.85 -13.17
N ASP A 24 -10.53 -3.72 -13.72
CA ASP A 24 -11.93 -3.48 -14.06
C ASP A 24 -12.43 -4.48 -15.12
N LYS A 25 -11.65 -4.70 -16.19
CA LYS A 25 -11.99 -5.65 -17.27
C LYS A 25 -12.17 -7.09 -16.79
N ILE A 26 -11.41 -7.50 -15.77
CA ILE A 26 -11.50 -8.87 -15.22
C ILE A 26 -12.38 -8.97 -13.97
N GLY A 27 -13.05 -7.86 -13.59
CA GLY A 27 -13.96 -7.82 -12.45
C GLY A 27 -13.28 -8.04 -11.09
N LYS A 28 -11.99 -7.69 -10.95
CA LYS A 28 -11.25 -7.83 -9.68
C LYS A 28 -11.08 -6.48 -8.99
N PRO A 29 -11.14 -6.43 -7.64
CA PRO A 29 -10.84 -5.21 -6.91
C PRO A 29 -9.42 -4.71 -7.22
N TRP A 30 -9.29 -3.43 -7.56
CA TRP A 30 -7.99 -2.79 -7.76
C TRP A 30 -7.30 -2.53 -6.42
N LYS A 31 -6.67 -3.58 -5.88
CA LYS A 31 -5.99 -3.57 -4.57
C LYS A 31 -4.63 -4.28 -4.67
N ARG A 32 -3.64 -3.78 -3.92
CA ARG A 32 -2.31 -4.38 -3.81
C ARG A 32 -1.85 -4.44 -2.35
N GLY A 33 -1.26 -5.57 -1.95
CA GLY A 33 -0.72 -5.77 -0.60
C GLY A 33 0.74 -6.21 -0.65
N TYR A 34 1.55 -5.69 0.28
CA TYR A 34 2.95 -6.05 0.45
C TYR A 34 3.20 -6.50 1.88
N LEU A 35 4.02 -7.54 2.06
CA LEU A 35 4.51 -7.98 3.37
C LEU A 35 6.02 -7.78 3.43
N LEU A 36 6.47 -6.78 4.18
CA LEU A 36 7.89 -6.52 4.43
C LEU A 36 8.29 -7.18 5.75
N TYR A 37 9.18 -8.17 5.69
CA TYR A 37 9.65 -8.90 6.86
C TYR A 37 11.18 -8.94 6.93
N GLY A 38 11.72 -9.07 8.15
CA GLY A 38 13.14 -9.15 8.42
C GLY A 38 13.53 -8.50 9.75
N PRO A 39 14.80 -8.61 10.18
CA PRO A 39 15.29 -8.08 11.46
C PRO A 39 14.95 -6.59 11.68
N PRO A 40 14.83 -6.11 12.94
CA PRO A 40 14.70 -4.68 13.21
C PRO A 40 15.89 -3.89 12.64
N GLY A 41 15.68 -2.62 12.29
CA GLY A 41 16.72 -1.76 11.71
C GLY A 41 17.05 -2.01 10.22
N THR A 42 16.33 -2.89 9.52
CA THR A 42 16.57 -3.19 8.09
C THR A 42 15.88 -2.23 7.09
N GLY A 43 15.28 -1.14 7.58
CA GLY A 43 14.68 -0.10 6.74
C GLY A 43 13.27 -0.41 6.21
N LYS A 44 12.52 -1.32 6.85
CA LYS A 44 11.15 -1.68 6.43
C LYS A 44 10.21 -0.46 6.41
N SER A 45 10.14 0.30 7.50
CA SER A 45 9.31 1.52 7.58
C SER A 45 9.80 2.61 6.62
N THR A 46 11.13 2.73 6.45
CA THR A 46 11.71 3.64 5.45
C THR A 46 11.29 3.27 4.03
N MET A 47 11.17 1.98 3.72
CA MET A 47 10.68 1.52 2.42
C MET A 47 9.20 1.89 2.23
N VAL A 48 8.35 1.73 3.25
CA VAL A 48 6.93 2.15 3.18
C VAL A 48 6.83 3.65 2.83
N ALA A 49 7.58 4.51 3.53
CA ALA A 49 7.62 5.94 3.25
C ALA A 49 8.15 6.26 1.83
N ALA A 50 9.15 5.52 1.34
CA ALA A 50 9.64 5.70 -0.01
C ALA A 50 8.60 5.28 -1.07
N MET A 51 7.87 4.19 -0.83
CA MET A 51 6.80 3.71 -1.71
C MET A 51 5.63 4.70 -1.77
N SER A 52 5.20 5.24 -0.63
CA SER A 52 4.10 6.21 -0.57
C SER A 52 4.46 7.49 -1.31
N ASN A 53 5.67 8.03 -1.09
CA ASN A 53 6.17 9.19 -1.83
C ASN A 53 6.27 8.93 -3.33
N PHE A 54 6.75 7.77 -3.74
CA PHE A 54 6.83 7.40 -5.16
C PHE A 54 5.46 7.32 -5.84
N MET A 55 4.44 6.86 -5.10
CA MET A 55 3.06 6.73 -5.57
C MET A 55 2.25 8.02 -5.40
N ASP A 56 2.76 9.02 -4.68
CA ASP A 56 2.02 10.20 -4.21
C ASP A 56 0.79 9.83 -3.36
N TYR A 57 0.96 8.87 -2.44
CA TYR A 57 -0.11 8.36 -1.56
C TYR A 57 0.11 8.82 -0.12
N ASP A 58 -0.99 9.08 0.58
CA ASP A 58 -0.98 9.31 2.03
C ASP A 58 -0.69 8.00 2.78
N VAL A 59 -0.01 8.12 3.93
CA VAL A 59 0.30 6.97 4.80
C VAL A 59 -0.59 7.04 6.04
N TYR A 60 -1.37 5.98 6.25
CA TYR A 60 -2.18 5.78 7.44
C TYR A 60 -1.57 4.65 8.27
N ASP A 61 -1.12 4.98 9.49
CA ASP A 61 -0.60 3.99 10.43
C ASP A 61 -1.73 3.43 11.28
N LEU A 62 -1.77 2.10 11.44
CA LEU A 62 -2.82 1.39 12.17
C LEU A 62 -2.17 0.43 13.17
N GLU A 63 -2.25 0.81 14.44
CA GLU A 63 -1.78 -0.02 15.55
C GLU A 63 -2.87 -1.02 15.95
N LEU A 64 -2.75 -2.26 15.48
CA LEU A 64 -3.74 -3.31 15.72
C LEU A 64 -3.97 -3.62 17.20
N THR A 65 -2.98 -3.37 18.07
CA THR A 65 -3.14 -3.58 19.52
C THR A 65 -4.13 -2.61 20.17
N THR A 66 -4.45 -1.49 19.51
CA THR A 66 -5.45 -0.52 19.98
C THR A 66 -6.87 -0.82 19.49
N VAL A 67 -7.01 -1.75 18.54
CA VAL A 67 -8.30 -2.10 17.93
C VAL A 67 -8.96 -3.21 18.73
N LYS A 68 -10.17 -2.97 19.23
CA LYS A 68 -10.85 -3.89 20.16
C LYS A 68 -11.42 -5.12 19.48
N ASP A 69 -12.01 -4.94 18.30
CA ASP A 69 -12.67 -6.00 17.57
C ASP A 69 -12.68 -5.77 16.04
N ASN A 70 -13.20 -6.77 15.32
CA ASN A 70 -13.29 -6.74 13.86
C ASN A 70 -14.30 -5.71 13.34
N THR A 71 -15.26 -5.28 14.14
CA THR A 71 -16.22 -4.23 13.74
C THR A 71 -15.51 -2.89 13.68
N GLU A 72 -14.73 -2.57 14.70
CA GLU A 72 -13.89 -1.37 14.74
C GLU A 72 -12.84 -1.39 13.63
N LEU A 73 -12.15 -2.51 13.42
CA LEU A 73 -11.18 -2.65 12.32
C LEU A 73 -11.82 -2.35 10.95
N ARG A 74 -12.99 -2.94 10.68
CA ARG A 74 -13.70 -2.73 9.41
C ARG A 74 -14.12 -1.27 9.24
N LYS A 75 -14.60 -0.64 10.31
CA LYS A 75 -14.99 0.77 10.29
C LYS A 75 -13.79 1.65 9.93
N LEU A 76 -12.64 1.45 10.57
CA LEU A 76 -11.42 2.21 10.27
C LEU A 76 -11.01 2.06 8.79
N LEU A 77 -11.07 0.84 8.24
CA LEU A 77 -10.74 0.59 6.83
C LEU A 77 -11.72 1.22 5.83
N ILE A 78 -13.01 1.35 6.20
CA ILE A 78 -14.04 1.97 5.34
C ILE A 78 -13.97 3.49 5.41
N ASP A 79 -13.73 4.04 6.61
CA ASP A 79 -13.72 5.49 6.85
C ASP A 79 -12.40 6.16 6.42
N THR A 80 -11.36 5.37 6.08
CA THR A 80 -10.10 5.92 5.57
C THR A 80 -10.32 6.58 4.20
N PRO A 81 -9.99 7.87 4.05
CA PRO A 81 -10.23 8.57 2.80
C PRO A 81 -9.34 8.02 1.68
N THR A 82 -9.91 7.86 0.49
CA THR A 82 -9.18 7.49 -0.71
C THR A 82 -8.74 8.74 -1.45
N LYS A 83 -7.46 8.82 -1.83
CA LYS A 83 -7.01 9.83 -2.79
C LYS A 83 -7.57 9.47 -4.17
N GLU A 84 -8.47 10.29 -4.70
CA GLU A 84 -8.97 10.11 -6.06
C GLU A 84 -7.84 10.49 -7.04
N GLU A 85 -7.40 9.54 -7.86
CA GLU A 85 -6.44 9.82 -8.94
C GLU A 85 -7.15 10.62 -10.04
N GLY A 86 -7.18 11.95 -9.88
CA GLY A 86 -7.86 12.83 -10.84
C GLY A 86 -7.92 14.30 -10.43
N GLU A 87 -6.79 14.93 -10.10
CA GLU A 87 -6.62 16.39 -10.22
C GLU A 87 -5.13 16.73 -10.23
N GLY A 88 -4.60 16.86 -11.45
CA GLY A 88 -3.26 17.31 -11.79
C GLY A 88 -3.25 17.79 -13.24
#